data_AF-A0A821XVE7-F1
#
_entry.id   AF-A0A821XVE7-F1
#
_cell.length_a   1.000
_cell.length_b   1.000
_cell.length_c   1.000
_cell.angle_alpha   90.00
_cell.angle_beta   90.00
_cell.angle_gamma   90.00
#
_symmetry.space_group_name_H-M   'P 1'
#
loop_
_entity.id
_entity.type
_entity.pdbx_description
1 polymer ?
#
loop_
_entity_poly.entity_id
_entity_poly.type
_entity_poly.pdbx_seq_one_letter_code
_entity_poly.pdbx_strand_id
1 'polypeptide(L)'
;MASVFWDAEGIIMVEYLEKGATITGSYYADQIRRLREAIKQKRRGKLRAGVLFHQDNAPSHKAAVAMAAIQETVFEFLEHSI
;
A
#
# COMPACT_ATOMS: atom_id res chain seq x y z
N MET A 1 8.42 13.85 -2.51
CA MET A 1 7.00 13.46 -2.31
C MET A 1 6.96 12.45 -1.17
N ALA A 2 5.87 12.33 -0.40
CA ALA A 2 5.77 11.35 0.68
C ALA A 2 4.55 10.44 0.47
N SER A 3 4.75 9.13 0.59
CA SER A 3 3.67 8.13 0.68
C SER A 3 3.45 7.80 2.15
N VAL A 4 2.20 7.85 2.61
CA VAL A 4 1.83 7.56 4.00
C VAL A 4 0.73 6.51 4.02
N PHE A 5 0.98 5.40 4.72
CA PHE A 5 0.00 4.35 4.98
C PHE A 5 -0.32 4.31 6.46
N TRP A 6 -1.60 4.25 6.80
CA TRP A 6 -2.09 4.36 8.17
C TRP A 6 -3.42 3.59 8.34
N ASP A 7 -3.75 3.27 9.58
CA ASP A 7 -5.05 2.72 9.99
C ASP A 7 -5.60 3.51 11.20
N ALA A 8 -6.71 3.05 11.78
CA ALA A 8 -7.31 3.70 12.96
C ALA A 8 -6.39 3.78 14.19
N GLU A 9 -5.31 2.99 14.24
CA GLU A 9 -4.28 3.03 15.30
C GLU A 9 -3.08 3.93 14.91
N GLY A 10 -3.17 4.66 13.81
CA GLY A 10 -2.17 5.61 13.34
C GLY A 10 -1.28 5.10 12.21
N ILE A 11 -0.12 5.73 12.07
CA ILE A 11 0.77 5.55 10.92
C ILE A 11 1.49 4.18 10.96
N ILE A 12 1.40 3.44 9.86
CA ILE A 12 2.06 2.15 9.67
C ILE A 12 3.39 2.35 8.93
N MET A 13 3.41 3.12 7.85
CA MET A 13 4.61 3.30 7.02
C MET A 13 4.62 4.69 6.39
N VAL A 14 5.79 5.32 6.36
CA VAL A 14 6.06 6.55 5.62
C VAL A 14 7.28 6.33 4.76
N GLU A 15 7.18 6.61 3.46
CA GLU A 15 8.31 6.58 2.54
C GLU A 15 8.44 7.93 1.85
N TYR A 16 9.66 8.46 1.87
CA TYR A 16 10.01 9.73 1.23
C TYR A 16 10.72 9.44 -0.08
N LEU A 17 10.17 9.96 -1.17
CA LEU A 17 10.85 9.97 -2.47
C LEU A 17 11.77 11.19 -2.55
N GLU A 18 12.91 10.97 -3.19
CA GLU A 18 13.84 12.04 -3.57
C GLU A 18 13.15 13.15 -4.36
N LYS A 19 13.73 14.34 -4.30
CA LYS A 19 13.18 15.51 -4.98
C LYS A 19 13.17 15.27 -6.50
N GLY A 20 12.02 15.48 -7.12
CA GLY A 20 11.83 15.29 -8.57
C GLY A 20 11.49 13.86 -8.99
N ALA A 21 11.54 12.88 -8.08
CA ALA A 21 11.09 11.52 -8.36
C ALA A 21 9.55 11.41 -8.29
N THR A 22 9.00 10.48 -9.07
CA THR A 22 7.56 10.18 -9.13
C THR A 22 7.32 8.71 -8.76
N ILE A 23 6.16 8.42 -8.18
CA ILE A 23 5.74 7.04 -7.92
C ILE A 23 5.35 6.39 -9.25
N THR A 24 6.15 5.41 -9.68
CA THR A 24 5.81 4.52 -10.79
C THR A 24 4.98 3.35 -10.28
N GLY A 25 4.34 2.59 -11.20
CA GLY A 25 3.64 1.36 -10.81
C GLY A 25 4.56 0.33 -10.16
N SER A 26 5.80 0.17 -10.64
CA SER A 26 6.77 -0.76 -10.06
C SER A 26 7.24 -0.32 -8.67
N TYR A 27 7.52 0.97 -8.49
CA TYR A 27 7.87 1.52 -7.19
C TYR A 27 6.72 1.26 -6.21
N TYR A 28 5.49 1.57 -6.61
CA TYR A 28 4.31 1.36 -5.78
C TYR A 28 4.09 -0.12 -5.41
N ALA A 29 4.30 -1.05 -6.35
CA ALA A 29 4.24 -2.49 -6.08
C ALA A 29 5.21 -2.92 -4.96
N ASP A 30 6.43 -2.36 -4.95
CA ASP A 30 7.39 -2.62 -3.88
C ASP A 30 6.96 -1.98 -2.55
N GLN A 31 6.32 -0.81 -2.58
CA GLN A 31 5.72 -0.22 -1.37
C GLN A 31 4.65 -1.13 -0.77
N ILE A 32 3.78 -1.74 -1.59
CA ILE A 32 2.74 -2.67 -1.12
C ILE A 32 3.35 -3.88 -0.42
N ARG A 33 4.41 -4.47 -0.99
CA ARG A 33 5.13 -5.60 -0.37
C ARG A 33 5.76 -5.21 0.97
N ARG A 34 6.37 -4.03 1.05
CA ARG A 34 6.93 -3.49 2.31
C ARG A 34 5.85 -3.19 3.34
N LEU A 35 4.72 -2.65 2.90
CA LEU A 35 3.56 -2.37 3.76
C LEU A 35 3.07 -3.64 4.45
N ARG A 36 2.97 -4.76 3.72
CA ARG A 36 2.60 -6.05 4.32
C ARG A 36 3.53 -6.45 5.46
N GLU A 37 4.84 -6.31 5.29
CA GLU A 37 5.80 -6.62 6.34
C GLU A 37 5.71 -5.62 7.51
N ALA A 38 5.48 -4.33 7.23
CA ALA A 38 5.26 -3.32 8.26
C ALA A 38 4.02 -3.62 9.11
N ILE A 39 2.91 -4.08 8.50
CA ILE A 39 1.70 -4.50 9.21
C ILE A 39 2.00 -5.73 10.08
N LYS A 40 2.76 -6.73 9.59
CA LYS A 40 3.16 -7.89 10.42
C LYS A 40 3.86 -7.46 11.70
N GLN A 41 4.72 -6.45 11.59
CA GLN A 41 5.53 -5.98 12.72
C GLN A 41 4.72 -5.08 13.67
N LYS A 42 3.98 -4.10 13.14
CA LYS A 42 3.32 -3.03 13.91
C LYS A 42 1.87 -3.33 14.31
N ARG A 43 1.22 -4.30 13.65
CA ARG A 43 -0.19 -4.69 13.85
C ARG A 43 -0.29 -6.20 13.99
N ARG A 44 0.49 -6.78 14.92
CA ARG A 44 0.52 -8.22 15.17
C ARG A 44 -0.89 -8.78 15.35
N GLY A 45 -1.19 -9.89 14.68
CA GLY A 45 -2.50 -10.53 14.70
C GLY A 45 -3.50 -10.01 13.65
N LYS A 46 -3.42 -8.74 13.21
CA LYS A 46 -4.40 -8.17 12.27
C LYS A 46 -4.36 -8.75 10.86
N LEU A 47 -3.19 -9.11 10.36
CA LEU A 47 -3.08 -9.70 9.01
C LEU A 47 -3.86 -11.00 8.84
N ARG A 48 -4.06 -11.77 9.93
CA ARG A 48 -4.84 -13.01 9.87
C ARG A 48 -6.33 -12.74 9.73
N ALA A 49 -6.80 -11.56 10.12
CA ALA A 49 -8.20 -11.16 10.01
C ALA A 49 -8.57 -10.64 8.60
N GLY A 50 -7.60 -10.56 7.68
CA GLY A 50 -7.76 -9.84 6.42
C GLY A 50 -7.53 -8.34 6.62
N VAL A 51 -7.05 -7.67 5.59
CA VAL A 51 -6.83 -6.21 5.60
C VAL A 51 -7.61 -5.62 4.43
N LEU A 52 -8.58 -4.76 4.75
CA LEU A 52 -9.23 -3.93 3.75
C LEU A 52 -8.27 -2.81 3.34
N PHE A 53 -7.89 -2.79 2.07
CA PHE A 53 -6.90 -1.85 1.54
C PHE A 53 -7.57 -0.84 0.61
N HIS A 54 -7.46 0.44 0.97
CA HIS A 54 -8.06 1.55 0.24
C HIS A 54 -6.98 2.51 -0.27
N GLN A 55 -7.10 2.90 -1.55
CA GLN A 55 -6.23 3.84 -2.24
C GLN A 55 -7.05 4.61 -3.27
N ASP A 56 -6.56 5.77 -3.70
CA ASP A 56 -7.14 6.51 -4.82
C ASP A 56 -6.84 5.86 -6.18
N ASN A 57 -7.46 6.39 -7.23
CA ASN A 57 -7.42 5.85 -8.58
C ASN A 57 -6.22 6.33 -9.42
N ALA A 58 -5.11 6.72 -8.78
CA ALA A 58 -3.92 7.21 -9.48
C ALA A 58 -3.39 6.17 -10.50
N PRO A 59 -2.82 6.60 -11.65
CA PRO A 59 -2.36 5.66 -12.68
C PRO A 59 -1.34 4.63 -12.19
N SER A 60 -0.44 5.02 -11.27
CA SER A 60 0.52 4.11 -10.64
C SER A 60 -0.16 3.06 -9.75
N HIS A 61 -1.23 3.42 -9.07
CA HIS A 61 -1.99 2.56 -8.18
C HIS A 61 -2.86 1.56 -8.95
N LYS A 62 -3.32 1.94 -10.16
CA LYS A 62 -4.04 1.08 -11.10
C LYS A 62 -3.14 0.26 -12.03
N ALA A 63 -1.83 0.47 -11.99
CA ALA A 63 -0.91 -0.26 -12.85
C ALA A 63 -1.01 -1.77 -12.59
N ALA A 64 -0.93 -2.59 -13.65
CA ALA A 64 -1.08 -4.04 -13.53
C ALA A 64 -0.10 -4.66 -12.51
N VAL A 65 1.15 -4.18 -12.48
CA VAL A 65 2.17 -4.64 -11.52
C VAL A 65 1.83 -4.29 -10.06
N ALA A 66 1.17 -3.15 -9.83
CA ALA A 66 0.72 -2.74 -8.51
C ALA A 66 -0.48 -3.59 -8.04
N MET A 67 -1.46 -3.78 -8.92
CA MET A 67 -2.63 -4.61 -8.62
C MET A 67 -2.24 -6.08 -8.37
N ALA A 68 -1.28 -6.60 -9.15
CA ALA A 68 -0.71 -7.93 -8.91
C ALA A 68 -0.03 -8.02 -7.54
N ALA A 69 0.76 -7.01 -7.15
CA ALA A 69 1.38 -6.98 -5.83
C ALA A 69 0.35 -6.94 -4.70
N ILE A 70 -0.78 -6.25 -4.86
CA ILE A 70 -1.89 -6.27 -3.89
C ILE A 70 -2.47 -7.69 -3.80
N GLN A 71 -2.72 -8.36 -4.93
CA GLN A 71 -3.23 -9.74 -4.98
C GLN A 71 -2.28 -10.78 -4.38
N GLU A 72 -0.96 -10.55 -4.45
CA GLU A 72 0.06 -11.38 -3.78
C GLU A 72 0.01 -11.27 -2.24
N THR A 73 -0.68 -10.26 -1.71
CA THR A 73 -0.89 -10.09 -0.27
C THR A 73 -2.21 -10.68 0.21
N VAL A 74 -2.50 -10.54 1.51
CA VAL A 74 -3.81 -10.88 2.11
C VAL A 74 -4.74 -9.67 2.14
N PHE A 75 -4.46 -8.67 1.31
CA PHE A 75 -5.24 -7.44 1.26
C PHE A 75 -6.44 -7.65 0.36
N GLU A 76 -7.60 -7.25 0.85
CA GLU A 76 -8.82 -7.14 0.08
C GLU A 76 -8.94 -5.69 -0.40
N PHE A 77 -8.95 -5.51 -1.72
CA PHE A 77 -8.97 -4.20 -2.34
C PHE A 77 -10.36 -3.57 -2.24
N LEU A 78 -10.45 -2.38 -1.63
CA LEU A 78 -11.65 -1.55 -1.60
C LEU A 78 -11.60 -0.50 -2.71
N GLU A 79 -12.49 -0.64 -3.69
CA GLU A 79 -12.59 0.32 -4.78
C GLU A 79 -12.90 1.73 -4.26
N HIS A 80 -12.19 2.71 -4.83
CA HIS A 80 -12.49 4.11 -4.62
C HIS A 80 -13.42 4.59 -5.73
N SER A 81 -14.56 5.15 -5.36
CA SER A 81 -15.50 5.75 -6.32
C SER A 81 -14.79 6.81 -7.17
N ILE A 82 -15.19 6.90 -8.45
CA ILE A 82 -14.62 7.83 -9.43
C ILE A 82 -15.27 9.19 -9.28
#